data_AF-A0A239J1J0-F1
#
_entry.id   AF-A0A239J1J0-F1
#
_cell.length_a   1.000
_cell.length_b   1.000
_cell.length_c   1.000
_cell.angle_alpha   90.00
_cell.angle_beta   90.00
_cell.angle_gamma   90.00
#
_symmetry.space_group_name_H-M   'P 1'
#
loop_
_entity.id
_entity.type
_entity.pdbx_description
1 polymer ?
#
loop_
_entity_poly.entity_id
_entity_poly.type
_entity_poly.pdbx_seq_one_letter_code
_entity_poly.pdbx_strand_id
1 'polypeptide(L)'
;MKTLLEMSDSFRLLPHLIAMSIAYVLALPIGWNRERAERSAGLRTFPLVALATCGIVQATEGFLNGHPEGTARIVEGLMTGMGFIGGGAILKDNGSVRGTATAASLWATGATGAAVGLGAYDVAVVISLFTFLTLWLLVPFKQEGPKTEEDVKKPPSEI
;
A
#
# COMPACT_ATOMS: atom_id res chain seq x y z
N MET A 1 26.53 10.41 -31.61
CA MET A 1 26.91 11.18 -30.40
C MET A 1 25.70 11.88 -29.76
N LYS A 2 24.84 12.60 -30.50
CA LYS A 2 23.57 13.16 -29.98
C LYS A 2 22.62 12.10 -29.37
N THR A 3 22.47 10.95 -30.01
CA THR A 3 21.63 9.84 -29.51
C THR A 3 22.14 9.22 -28.20
N LEU A 4 23.45 9.24 -27.92
CA LEU A 4 24.00 8.74 -26.65
C LEU A 4 23.89 9.76 -25.52
N LEU A 5 23.91 11.07 -25.85
CA LEU A 5 23.61 12.14 -24.90
C LEU A 5 22.12 12.20 -24.56
N GLU A 6 21.23 11.99 -25.54
CA GLU A 6 19.78 11.83 -25.29
C GLU A 6 19.47 10.59 -24.45
N MET A 7 20.17 9.48 -24.67
CA MET A 7 20.02 8.27 -23.85
C MET A 7 20.56 8.45 -22.42
N SER A 8 21.58 9.32 -22.24
CA SER A 8 22.09 9.71 -20.92
C SER A 8 21.16 10.67 -20.18
N ASP A 9 20.44 11.55 -20.88
CA ASP A 9 19.37 12.39 -20.31
C ASP A 9 18.10 11.59 -19.99
N SER A 10 17.85 10.52 -20.76
CA SER A 10 16.70 9.61 -20.57
C SER A 10 16.87 8.70 -19.35
N PHE A 11 18.10 8.44 -18.93
CA PHE A 11 18.41 7.67 -17.71
C PHE A 11 18.44 8.58 -16.47
N ARG A 12 17.30 9.18 -16.12
CA ARG A 12 17.13 9.97 -14.89
C ARG A 12 17.02 9.06 -13.65
N LEU A 13 18.00 8.19 -13.46
CA LEU A 13 17.99 7.18 -12.40
C LEU A 13 17.93 7.83 -11.01
N LEU A 14 18.69 8.89 -10.79
CA LEU A 14 18.81 9.54 -9.48
C LEU A 14 17.48 10.11 -8.96
N PRO A 15 16.70 10.93 -9.71
CA PRO A 15 15.42 11.42 -9.21
C PRO A 15 14.39 10.31 -9.00
N HIS A 16 14.34 9.30 -9.88
CA HIS A 16 13.44 8.15 -9.67
C HIS A 16 13.84 7.36 -8.42
N LEU A 17 15.14 7.11 -8.20
CA LEU A 17 15.65 6.45 -7.02
C LEU A 17 15.29 7.21 -5.73
N ILE A 18 15.45 8.54 -5.73
CA ILE A 18 15.10 9.39 -4.59
C ILE A 18 13.61 9.30 -4.28
N ALA A 19 12.74 9.52 -5.27
CA ALA A 19 11.30 9.48 -5.09
C ALA A 19 10.83 8.09 -4.60
N MET A 20 11.30 7.02 -5.24
CA MET A 20 10.92 5.66 -4.87
C MET A 20 11.45 5.28 -3.47
N SER A 21 12.62 5.78 -3.08
CA SER A 21 13.15 5.61 -1.72
C SER A 21 12.30 6.34 -0.68
N ILE A 22 11.85 7.57 -0.97
CA ILE A 22 10.94 8.32 -0.09
C ILE A 22 9.62 7.55 0.08
N ALA A 23 9.01 7.10 -1.01
CA ALA A 23 7.78 6.29 -0.96
C ALA A 23 7.97 5.02 -0.12
N TYR A 24 9.09 4.31 -0.31
CA TYR A 24 9.44 3.12 0.45
C TYR A 24 9.55 3.41 1.94
N VAL A 25 10.30 4.46 2.32
CA VAL A 25 10.54 4.83 3.72
C VAL A 25 9.27 5.28 4.42
N LEU A 26 8.41 6.07 3.75
CA LEU A 26 7.13 6.50 4.31
C LEU A 26 6.18 5.34 4.61
N ALA A 27 6.32 4.20 3.94
CA ALA A 27 5.50 3.01 4.17
C ALA A 27 6.02 2.11 5.31
N LEU A 28 7.28 2.27 5.74
CA LEU A 28 7.91 1.40 6.74
C LEU A 28 7.19 1.40 8.10
N PRO A 29 6.79 2.55 8.68
CA PRO A 29 6.11 2.56 9.97
C PRO A 29 4.78 1.79 9.95
N ILE A 30 4.05 1.90 8.84
CA ILE A 30 2.78 1.20 8.62
C ILE A 30 3.05 -0.31 8.51
N GLY A 31 3.99 -0.71 7.65
CA GLY A 31 4.37 -2.10 7.46
C GLY A 31 4.87 -2.77 8.75
N TRP A 32 5.67 -2.06 9.54
CA TRP A 32 6.16 -2.52 10.85
C TRP A 32 5.02 -2.83 11.81
N ASN A 33 4.04 -1.93 11.89
CA ASN A 33 2.90 -2.10 12.76
C ASN A 33 1.99 -3.26 12.31
N ARG A 34 1.81 -3.43 10.99
CA ARG A 34 0.98 -4.52 10.45
C ARG A 34 1.62 -5.90 10.56
N GLU A 35 2.94 -6.00 10.37
CA GLU A 35 3.73 -7.23 10.60
C GLU A 35 3.52 -7.76 12.04
N ARG A 36 3.48 -6.85 13.02
CA ARG A 36 3.27 -7.19 14.43
C ARG A 36 1.82 -7.59 14.75
N ALA A 37 0.84 -7.00 14.05
CA ALA A 37 -0.58 -7.12 14.42
C ALA A 37 -1.31 -8.30 13.76
N GLU A 38 -1.21 -8.47 12.44
CA GLU A 38 -2.07 -9.41 11.70
C GLU A 38 -1.32 -10.43 10.82
N ARG A 39 0.01 -10.33 10.66
CA ARG A 39 0.88 -11.23 9.87
C ARG A 39 0.47 -11.53 8.41
N SER A 40 -0.65 -11.01 7.91
CA SER A 40 -1.10 -11.21 6.53
C SER A 40 -0.32 -10.36 5.53
N ALA A 41 0.09 -9.16 5.93
CA ALA A 41 1.00 -8.29 5.19
C ALA A 41 1.81 -7.43 6.18
N GLY A 42 3.03 -7.05 5.79
CA GLY A 42 3.92 -6.32 6.69
C GLY A 42 5.12 -5.68 5.99
N LEU A 43 6.32 -5.79 6.55
CA LEU A 43 7.49 -4.99 6.15
C LEU A 43 7.98 -5.26 4.74
N ARG A 44 7.64 -6.40 4.17
CA ARG A 44 7.94 -6.70 2.76
C ARG A 44 6.87 -6.12 1.85
N THR A 45 5.60 -6.26 2.21
CA THR A 45 4.47 -5.89 1.36
C THR A 45 4.30 -4.39 1.25
N PHE A 46 4.24 -3.69 2.38
CA PHE A 46 3.88 -2.28 2.43
C PHE A 46 4.86 -1.38 1.65
N PRO A 47 6.18 -1.47 1.87
CA PRO A 47 7.13 -0.65 1.13
C PRO A 47 7.17 -0.97 -0.37
N LEU A 48 7.01 -2.24 -0.76
CA LEU A 48 6.97 -2.63 -2.16
C LEU A 48 5.72 -2.09 -2.88
N VAL A 49 4.57 -2.04 -2.21
CA VAL A 49 3.35 -1.42 -2.74
C VAL A 49 3.57 0.07 -2.98
N ALA A 50 4.07 0.83 -1.99
CA ALA A 50 4.33 2.25 -2.16
C ALA A 50 5.36 2.52 -3.27
N LEU A 51 6.43 1.72 -3.33
CA LEU A 51 7.46 1.80 -4.37
C LEU A 51 6.88 1.53 -5.76
N ALA A 52 6.06 0.48 -5.92
CA ALA A 52 5.45 0.11 -7.19
C ALA A 52 4.48 1.19 -7.67
N THR A 53 3.63 1.73 -6.79
CA THR A 53 2.70 2.80 -7.15
C THR A 53 3.44 4.08 -7.54
N CYS A 54 4.47 4.47 -6.79
CA CYS A 54 5.34 5.59 -7.16
C CYS A 54 5.99 5.37 -8.53
N GLY A 55 6.50 4.16 -8.78
CA GLY A 55 7.15 3.78 -10.04
C GLY A 55 6.21 3.84 -11.24
N ILE A 56 4.95 3.41 -11.10
CA ILE A 56 3.95 3.48 -12.17
C ILE A 56 3.68 4.94 -12.58
N VAL A 57 3.54 5.84 -11.60
CA VAL A 57 3.34 7.27 -11.88
C VAL A 57 4.59 7.85 -12.57
N GLN A 58 5.78 7.61 -12.03
CA GLN A 58 7.05 8.08 -12.59
C GLN A 58 7.30 7.54 -14.01
N ALA A 59 6.95 6.28 -14.28
CA ALA A 59 7.11 5.67 -15.59
C ALA A 59 6.17 6.25 -16.65
N THR A 60 5.09 6.93 -16.24
CA THR A 60 4.10 7.50 -17.15
C THR A 60 4.19 9.03 -17.27
N GLU A 61 4.94 9.70 -16.39
CA GLU A 61 5.07 11.17 -16.33
C GLU A 61 5.42 11.78 -17.70
N GLY A 62 6.40 11.22 -18.42
CA GLY A 62 6.85 11.73 -19.71
C GLY A 62 5.78 11.68 -20.82
N PHE A 63 4.82 10.76 -20.73
CA PHE A 63 3.73 10.62 -21.69
C PHE A 63 2.50 11.45 -21.33
N LEU A 64 2.32 11.72 -20.03
CA LEU A 64 1.11 12.31 -19.47
C LEU A 64 1.25 13.80 -19.15
N ASN A 65 2.46 14.36 -19.31
CA ASN A 65 2.68 15.78 -19.12
C ASN A 65 1.75 16.61 -20.03
N GLY A 66 0.98 17.52 -19.43
CA GLY A 66 -0.05 18.31 -20.12
C GLY A 66 -1.36 17.58 -20.46
N HIS A 67 -1.56 16.33 -19.99
CA HIS A 67 -2.76 15.52 -20.25
C HIS A 67 -3.43 15.07 -18.93
N PRO A 68 -4.23 15.95 -18.28
CA PRO A 68 -4.88 15.65 -17.00
C PRO A 68 -5.72 14.37 -17.03
N GLU A 69 -6.41 14.10 -18.13
CA GLU A 69 -7.26 12.93 -18.31
C GLU A 69 -6.45 11.63 -18.28
N GLY A 70 -5.25 11.63 -18.87
CA GLY A 70 -4.38 10.47 -18.85
C GLY A 70 -3.83 10.18 -17.45
N THR A 71 -3.49 11.22 -16.70
CA THR A 71 -3.11 11.10 -15.29
C THR A 71 -4.27 10.55 -14.45
N ALA A 72 -5.48 11.05 -14.66
CA ALA A 72 -6.67 10.56 -13.97
C ALA A 72 -6.93 9.08 -14.23
N ARG A 73 -6.73 8.61 -15.48
CA ARG A 73 -6.86 7.18 -15.84
C ARG A 73 -5.82 6.29 -15.16
N ILE A 74 -4.58 6.75 -15.02
CA ILE A 74 -3.57 6.01 -14.26
C ILE A 74 -3.97 5.91 -12.79
N VAL A 75 -4.42 7.01 -12.19
CA VAL A 75 -4.90 7.02 -10.80
C VAL A 75 -6.10 6.07 -10.63
N GLU A 76 -7.06 6.08 -11.55
CA GLU A 76 -8.21 5.16 -11.56
C GLU A 76 -7.76 3.69 -11.67
N GLY A 77 -6.81 3.39 -12.54
CA GLY A 77 -6.23 2.06 -12.69
C GLY A 77 -5.51 1.60 -11.42
N LEU A 78 -4.76 2.49 -10.76
CA LEU A 78 -4.15 2.23 -9.46
C LEU A 78 -5.21 1.93 -8.40
N MET A 79 -6.28 2.73 -8.29
CA MET A 79 -7.37 2.47 -7.35
C MET A 79 -8.01 1.10 -7.60
N THR A 80 -8.22 0.72 -8.85
CA THR A 80 -8.75 -0.61 -9.20
C THR A 80 -7.80 -1.72 -8.75
N GLY A 81 -6.50 -1.61 -9.05
CA GLY A 81 -5.49 -2.59 -8.66
C GLY A 81 -5.31 -2.72 -7.14
N MET A 82 -5.38 -1.61 -6.42
CA MET A 82 -5.32 -1.59 -4.96
C MET A 82 -6.51 -2.32 -4.32
N GLY A 83 -7.66 -2.38 -4.99
CA GLY A 83 -8.83 -3.12 -4.52
C GLY A 83 -8.59 -4.62 -4.48
N PHE A 84 -7.84 -5.14 -5.46
CA PHE A 84 -7.45 -6.55 -5.51
C PHE A 84 -6.47 -6.91 -4.39
N ILE A 85 -5.43 -6.10 -4.18
CA ILE A 85 -4.44 -6.31 -3.11
C ILE A 85 -5.10 -6.21 -1.73
N GLY A 86 -5.96 -5.20 -1.53
CA GLY A 86 -6.71 -5.02 -0.29
C GLY A 86 -7.66 -6.19 -0.02
N GLY A 87 -8.41 -6.63 -1.02
CA GLY A 87 -9.30 -7.78 -0.91
C GLY A 87 -8.57 -9.07 -0.55
N GLY A 88 -7.39 -9.30 -1.13
CA GLY A 88 -6.54 -10.45 -0.81
C GLY A 88 -6.00 -10.47 0.62
N ALA A 89 -5.98 -9.32 1.31
CA ALA A 89 -5.58 -9.23 2.71
C ALA A 89 -6.72 -9.54 3.70
N ILE A 90 -7.98 -9.55 3.25
CA ILE A 90 -9.15 -9.82 4.08
C ILE A 90 -9.41 -11.33 4.11
N LEU A 91 -9.33 -11.90 5.31
CA LEU A 91 -9.56 -13.34 5.53
C LEU A 91 -10.84 -13.54 6.33
N LYS A 92 -11.67 -14.49 5.89
CA LYS A 92 -12.90 -14.90 6.56
C LYS A 92 -12.72 -16.31 7.11
N ASP A 93 -12.90 -16.47 8.42
CA ASP A 93 -12.80 -17.76 9.10
C ASP A 93 -13.87 -17.89 10.19
N ASN A 94 -14.66 -18.95 10.12
CA ASN A 94 -15.71 -19.38 11.08
C ASN A 94 -16.43 -18.22 11.80
N GLY A 95 -17.10 -17.36 11.05
CA GLY A 95 -17.90 -16.25 11.60
C GLY A 95 -17.12 -14.98 11.96
N SER A 96 -15.80 -14.96 11.78
CA SER A 96 -14.95 -13.79 12.00
C SER A 96 -14.29 -13.29 10.71
N VAL A 97 -14.16 -11.97 10.58
CA VAL A 97 -13.40 -11.32 9.50
C VAL A 97 -12.14 -10.68 10.09
N ARG A 98 -10.98 -10.94 9.50
CA ARG A 98 -9.67 -10.37 9.89
C ARG A 98 -9.01 -9.72 8.67
N GLY A 99 -8.04 -8.85 8.88
CA GLY A 99 -7.31 -8.24 7.76
C GLY A 99 -7.93 -6.96 7.22
N THR A 100 -9.07 -6.49 7.73
CA THR A 100 -9.73 -5.25 7.24
C THR A 100 -8.86 -4.01 7.47
N ALA A 101 -8.23 -3.91 8.63
CA ALA A 101 -7.28 -2.84 8.92
C ALA A 101 -6.05 -2.95 8.01
N THR A 102 -5.55 -4.16 7.77
CA THR A 102 -4.42 -4.39 6.85
C THR A 102 -4.77 -4.01 5.40
N ALA A 103 -5.96 -4.35 4.93
CA ALA A 103 -6.47 -3.96 3.61
C ALA A 103 -6.56 -2.43 3.45
N ALA A 104 -7.17 -1.74 4.42
CA ALA A 104 -7.25 -0.28 4.42
C ALA A 104 -5.86 0.37 4.47
N SER A 105 -4.93 -0.21 5.23
CA SER A 105 -3.56 0.28 5.33
C SER A 105 -2.80 0.10 4.01
N LEU A 106 -2.98 -1.03 3.32
CA LEU A 106 -2.38 -1.27 2.00
C LEU A 106 -2.89 -0.23 0.99
N TRP A 107 -4.20 0.06 1.01
CA TRP A 107 -4.79 1.12 0.19
C TRP A 107 -4.14 2.48 0.42
N ALA A 108 -4.04 2.91 1.69
CA ALA A 108 -3.39 4.17 2.05
C ALA A 108 -1.91 4.20 1.65
N THR A 109 -1.24 3.05 1.70
CA THR A 109 0.17 2.90 1.30
C THR A 109 0.36 3.06 -0.21
N GLY A 110 -0.54 2.50 -1.01
CA GLY A 110 -0.57 2.75 -2.46
C GLY A 110 -0.80 4.24 -2.75
N ALA A 111 -1.78 4.87 -2.10
CA ALA A 111 -2.03 6.30 -2.23
C ALA A 111 -0.82 7.16 -1.83
N THR A 112 -0.08 6.77 -0.78
CA THR A 112 1.19 7.42 -0.39
C THR A 112 2.22 7.32 -1.52
N GLY A 113 2.39 6.14 -2.11
CA GLY A 113 3.28 5.94 -3.26
C GLY A 113 2.87 6.77 -4.48
N ALA A 114 1.57 6.82 -4.80
CA ALA A 114 1.04 7.64 -5.90
C ALA A 114 1.33 9.13 -5.67
N ALA A 115 1.08 9.63 -4.45
CA ALA A 115 1.35 11.02 -4.09
C ALA A 115 2.83 11.38 -4.25
N VAL A 116 3.74 10.51 -3.79
CA VAL A 116 5.19 10.69 -4.03
C VAL A 116 5.53 10.69 -5.52
N GLY A 117 4.94 9.77 -6.29
CA GLY A 117 5.15 9.70 -7.74
C GLY A 117 4.66 10.95 -8.49
N LEU A 118 3.59 11.59 -8.01
CA LEU A 118 3.06 12.85 -8.53
C LEU A 118 3.83 14.09 -8.02
N GLY A 119 4.82 13.92 -7.14
CA GLY A 119 5.55 15.01 -6.50
C GLY A 119 4.81 15.71 -5.35
N ALA A 120 3.64 15.22 -4.94
CA ALA A 120 2.85 15.72 -3.82
C ALA A 120 3.35 15.14 -2.47
N TYR A 121 4.57 15.50 -2.09
CA TYR A 121 5.25 14.94 -0.91
C TYR A 121 4.57 15.29 0.42
N ASP A 122 3.99 16.48 0.53
CA ASP A 122 3.20 16.92 1.68
C ASP A 122 1.98 16.01 1.88
N VAL A 123 1.24 15.71 0.81
CA VAL A 123 0.11 14.78 0.82
C VAL A 123 0.57 13.39 1.23
N ALA A 124 1.69 12.89 0.68
CA ALA A 124 2.23 11.58 1.03
C ALA A 124 2.58 11.47 2.52
N VAL A 125 3.22 12.50 3.08
CA VAL A 125 3.56 12.56 4.51
C VAL A 125 2.30 12.56 5.37
N VAL A 126 1.29 13.36 5.02
CA VAL A 126 0.02 13.41 5.76
C VAL A 126 -0.67 12.05 5.75
N ILE A 127 -0.79 11.39 4.59
CA ILE A 127 -1.43 10.06 4.49
C ILE A 127 -0.66 9.04 5.35
N SER A 128 0.66 8.97 5.21
CA SER A 128 1.49 8.03 5.96
C SER A 128 1.36 8.26 7.48
N LEU A 129 1.47 9.52 7.92
CA LEU A 129 1.38 9.89 9.33
C LEU A 129 0.02 9.53 9.92
N PHE A 130 -1.08 9.95 9.30
CA PHE A 130 -2.42 9.65 9.82
C PHE A 130 -2.74 8.16 9.79
N THR A 131 -2.28 7.44 8.77
CA THR A 131 -2.42 5.98 8.72
C THR A 131 -1.68 5.33 9.88
N PHE A 132 -0.40 5.69 10.08
CA PHE A 132 0.39 5.15 11.18
C PHE A 132 -0.21 5.50 12.55
N LEU A 133 -0.58 6.77 12.78
CA LEU A 133 -1.19 7.21 14.03
C LEU A 133 -2.51 6.50 14.31
N THR A 134 -3.37 6.33 13.30
CA THR A 134 -4.63 5.59 13.45
C THR A 134 -4.35 4.16 13.90
N LEU A 135 -3.42 3.48 13.24
CA LEU A 135 -3.10 2.09 13.54
C LEU A 135 -2.33 1.91 14.86
N TRP A 136 -1.68 2.96 15.38
CA TRP A 136 -0.93 2.95 16.63
C TRP A 136 -1.78 3.36 17.84
N LEU A 137 -2.62 4.38 17.69
CA LEU A 137 -3.45 4.94 18.77
C LEU A 137 -4.77 4.18 18.97
N LEU A 138 -5.41 3.75 17.88
CA LEU A 138 -6.72 3.10 17.98
C LEU A 138 -6.51 1.60 18.16
N VAL A 139 -6.64 1.16 19.41
CA VAL A 139 -6.72 -0.26 19.74
C VAL A 139 -7.97 -0.84 19.06
N PRO A 140 -7.86 -1.98 18.34
CA PRO A 140 -9.02 -2.57 17.68
C PRO A 140 -10.05 -3.00 18.73
N PHE A 141 -11.20 -2.32 18.74
CA PHE A 141 -12.40 -2.74 19.46
C PHE A 141 -13.02 -3.97 18.79
N LYS A 142 -12.30 -5.09 18.74
CA LYS A 142 -12.87 -6.35 18.29
C LYS A 142 -13.35 -7.10 19.52
N GLN A 143 -14.64 -6.96 19.84
CA GLN A 143 -15.30 -7.86 20.77
C GLN A 143 -15.23 -9.27 20.18
N GLU A 144 -14.56 -10.19 20.87
CA GLU A 144 -14.79 -11.61 20.63
C GLU A 144 -16.25 -11.88 20.98
N GLY A 145 -17.09 -12.09 19.95
CA GLY A 145 -18.43 -12.61 20.17
C GLY A 145 -18.35 -13.94 20.93
N PRO A 146 -19.29 -14.24 21.83
CA PRO A 146 -19.24 -15.44 22.66
C PRO A 146 -19.11 -16.67 21.78
N LYS A 147 -18.16 -17.55 22.09
CA LYS A 147 -17.99 -18.84 21.40
C LYS A 147 -19.31 -19.61 21.48
N THR A 148 -19.97 -19.80 20.34
CA THR A 148 -21.17 -20.64 20.28
C THR A 148 -20.75 -22.09 20.54
N GLU A 149 -21.59 -22.83 21.26
CA GLU A 149 -21.37 -24.20 21.74
C GLU A 149 -21.00 -25.22 20.62
N GLU A 150 -21.22 -24.88 19.36
CA GLU A 150 -20.78 -25.64 18.18
C GLU A 150 -19.25 -25.70 18.01
N ASP A 151 -18.51 -24.67 18.41
CA ASP A 151 -17.04 -24.60 18.28
C ASP A 151 -16.32 -25.51 19.29
N VAL A 152 -16.99 -25.85 20.41
CA VAL A 152 -16.46 -26.75 21.44
C VAL A 152 -16.66 -28.22 21.05
N LYS A 153 -17.63 -28.50 20.17
CA LYS A 153 -18.07 -29.87 19.87
C LYS A 153 -17.38 -30.50 18.66
N LYS A 154 -16.51 -29.77 17.96
CA LYS A 154 -15.75 -30.33 16.84
C LYS A 154 -14.62 -31.19 17.40
N PRO A 155 -14.63 -32.53 17.22
CA PRO A 155 -13.53 -33.35 17.68
C PRO A 155 -12.23 -32.93 16.97
N PRO A 156 -11.06 -33.09 17.62
CA PRO A 156 -9.78 -32.82 16.97
C PRO A 156 -9.75 -33.56 15.64
N SER A 157 -9.42 -32.85 14.56
CA SER A 157 -9.18 -33.49 13.26
C SER A 157 -8.09 -34.54 13.47
N GLU A 158 -8.46 -35.81 13.33
CA GLU A 158 -7.48 -36.89 13.22
C GLU A 158 -6.55 -36.58 12.04
N ILE A 159 -5.26 -36.82 12.31
CA ILE A 159 -4.03 -36.49 11.57
C ILE A 159 -4.16 -36.54 10.04
#